data_AF-A0A3D3F594-F1
#
_entry.id   AF-A0A3D3F594-F1
#
_cell.length_a   1.000
_cell.length_b   1.000
_cell.length_c   1.000
_cell.angle_alpha   90.00
_cell.angle_beta   90.00
_cell.angle_gamma   90.00
#
_symmetry.space_group_name_H-M   'P 1'
#
loop_
_entity.id
_entity.type
_entity.pdbx_description
1 polymer ?
#
loop_
_entity_poly.entity_id
_entity_poly.type
_entity_poly.pdbx_seq_one_letter_code
_entity_poly.pdbx_strand_id
1 'polypeptide(L)' 'MITYEFLQNYWWFIISLLGGLLVFLLFVQGGQSMLHSLGRTEDEKKLLVNALGRKWEYTFTTL' A
#
# COMPACT_ATOMS: atom_id res chain seq x y z
N MET A 1 9.29 -4.52 36.06
CA MET A 1 8.33 -5.54 35.62
C MET A 1 7.56 -4.96 34.44
N ILE A 2 7.38 -5.71 33.35
CA ILE A 2 6.55 -5.26 32.24
C ILE A 2 5.10 -5.23 32.72
N THR A 3 4.43 -4.08 32.60
CA THR A 3 3.03 -3.92 33.01
C THR A 3 2.10 -4.27 31.84
N TYR A 4 0.85 -4.61 32.15
CA TYR A 4 -0.17 -4.86 31.14
C TYR A 4 -0.41 -3.63 30.25
N GLU A 5 -0.44 -2.44 30.85
CA GLU A 5 -0.59 -1.16 30.14
C GLU A 5 0.56 -0.89 29.16
N PHE A 6 1.81 -1.21 29.54
CA PHE A 6 2.94 -1.10 28.63
C PHE A 6 2.76 -2.01 27.41
N LEU A 7 2.34 -3.26 27.63
CA LEU A 7 2.13 -4.22 26.55
C LEU A 7 1.00 -3.81 25.61
N GLN A 8 -0.08 -3.22 26.14
CA GLN A 8 -1.16 -2.66 25.32
C GLN A 8 -0.66 -1.55 24.40
N ASN A 9 0.04 -0.55 24.95
CA ASN A 9 0.59 0.56 24.16
C ASN A 9 1.62 0.08 23.13
N TYR A 10 2.45 -0.89 23.50
CA TYR A 10 3.42 -1.51 22.59
C TYR A 10 2.74 -2.16 21.38
N TRP A 11 1.66 -2.93 21.59
CA TRP A 11 0.90 -3.53 20.49
C TRP A 11 0.17 -2.50 19.64
N TRP A 12 -0.42 -1.46 20.25
CA TRP A 12 -1.02 -0.35 19.51
C TRP A 12 -0.01 0.34 18.60
N PHE A 13 1.22 0.54 19.08
CA PHE A 13 2.30 1.11 18.27
C PHE A 13 2.64 0.22 17.07
N ILE A 14 2.82 -1.09 17.29
CA ILE A 14 3.12 -2.04 16.20
C ILE A 14 2.00 -2.06 15.17
N ILE A 15 0.74 -2.17 15.59
CA ILE A 15 -0.42 -2.21 14.68
C ILE A 15 -0.49 -0.91 13.87
N SER A 16 -0.29 0.24 14.52
CA SER A 16 -0.29 1.54 13.83
C SER A 16 0.85 1.66 12.83
N LEU A 17 2.05 1.19 13.17
CA LEU A 17 3.21 1.18 12.29
C LEU A 17 2.98 0.28 11.07
N LEU A 18 2.53 -0.96 11.28
CA LEU A 18 2.23 -1.91 10.21
C LEU A 18 1.09 -1.40 9.33
N GLY A 19 0.04 -0.83 9.92
CA GLY A 19 -1.06 -0.20 9.18
C GLY A 19 -0.60 0.97 8.31
N GLY A 20 0.27 1.83 8.84
CA GLY A 20 0.88 2.93 8.08
C GLY A 20 1.71 2.43 6.90
N LEU A 21 2.57 1.42 7.12
CA LEU A 21 3.35 0.78 6.06
C LEU A 21 2.45 0.13 5.01
N LEU A 22 1.39 -0.55 5.43
CA LEU A 22 0.41 -1.15 4.53
C LEU A 22 -0.23 -0.11 3.61
N VAL A 23 -0.63 1.07 4.13
CA VAL A 23 -1.19 2.15 3.30
C VAL A 23 -0.22 2.58 2.18
N PHE A 24 1.09 2.67 2.46
CA PHE A 24 2.08 2.97 1.42
C PHE A 24 2.20 1.86 0.37
N LEU A 25 2.08 0.60 0.77
CA LEU A 25 2.11 -0.54 -0.14
C LEU A 25 0.84 -0.63 -1.01
N LEU A 26 -0.30 -0.17 -0.52
CA LEU A 26 -1.56 -0.11 -1.25
C LEU A 26 -1.61 0.98 -2.34
N PHE A 27 -0.56 1.81 -2.48
CA PHE A 27 -0.44 2.82 -3.55
C PHE A 27 -0.67 2.23 -4.94
N VAL A 28 -0.23 0.99 -5.19
CA VAL A 28 -0.41 0.32 -6.49
C VAL A 28 -1.90 0.12 -6.81
N GLN A 29 -2.71 -0.25 -5.81
CA GLN A 29 -4.16 -0.44 -5.97
C GLN A 29 -4.88 0.89 -6.24
N GLY A 30 -4.45 1.96 -5.55
CA GLY A 30 -4.93 3.33 -5.82
C GLY A 30 -4.56 3.80 -7.24
N GLY A 31 -3.35 3.51 -7.72
CA GLY A 31 -2.95 3.84 -9.09
C GLY A 31 -3.76 3.08 -10.15
N GLN A 32 -4.08 1.80 -9.91
CA GLN A 32 -4.92 1.00 -10.81
C GLN A 32 -6.35 1.52 -10.88
N SER A 33 -6.94 1.95 -9.76
CA SER A 33 -8.31 2.52 -9.77
C SER A 33 -8.40 3.82 -10.57
N MET A 34 -7.28 4.53 -10.74
CA MET A 34 -7.19 5.76 -11.53
C MET A 34 -6.79 5.53 -13.00
N LEU A 35 -6.59 4.28 -13.44
CA LEU A 35 -6.10 3.99 -14.81
C LEU A 35 -7.00 4.62 -15.89
N HIS A 36 -8.32 4.56 -15.70
CA HIS A 36 -9.31 5.10 -16.63
C HIS A 36 -9.62 6.59 -16.43
N SER A 37 -9.18 7.19 -15.32
CA SER A 37 -9.37 8.63 -15.07
C SER A 37 -8.14 9.46 -15.49
N LEU A 38 -6.94 8.90 -15.35
CA LEU A 38 -5.68 9.53 -15.75
C LEU A 38 -5.29 9.24 -17.21
N GLY A 39 -5.42 7.99 -17.66
CA GLY A 39 -5.09 7.59 -19.03
C GLY A 39 -6.27 7.79 -19.97
N ARG A 40 -6.16 8.75 -20.90
CA ARG A 40 -7.20 9.04 -21.90
C ARG A 40 -6.97 8.28 -23.20
N THR A 41 -5.71 7.99 -23.50
CA THR A 41 -5.29 7.17 -24.65
C THR A 41 -4.74 5.81 -24.20
N GLU A 42 -4.69 4.85 -25.13
CA GLU A 42 -4.13 3.52 -24.85
C GLU A 42 -2.64 3.56 -24.50
N ASP A 43 -1.88 4.48 -25.11
CA ASP A 43 -0.46 4.65 -24.81
C ASP A 43 -0.23 5.21 -23.40
N GLU A 44 -1.04 6.18 -22.95
CA GLU A 44 -0.99 6.69 -21.59
C GLU A 44 -1.34 5.61 -20.56
N LYS A 45 -2.38 4.81 -20.83
CA LYS A 45 -2.75 3.67 -19.97
C LYS A 45 -1.62 2.65 -19.90
N LYS A 46 -0.97 2.33 -21.02
CA LYS A 46 0.16 1.41 -21.07
C LYS A 46 1.35 1.93 -20.26
N LEU A 47 1.61 3.23 -20.29
CA LEU A 47 2.64 3.87 -19.46
C LEU A 47 2.32 3.78 -17.96
N LEU A 48 1.07 4.03 -17.58
CA LEU A 48 0.60 3.87 -16.19
C LEU A 48 0.73 2.42 -15.71
N VAL A 49 0.31 1.44 -16.52
CA VAL A 49 0.46 0.01 -16.21
C VAL A 49 1.93 -0.37 -16.03
N ASN A 50 2.82 0.10 -16.91
CA ASN A 50 4.25 -0.18 -16.78
C ASN A 50 4.87 0.44 -15.51
N ALA A 51 4.44 1.64 -15.11
CA ALA A 51 4.91 2.31 -13.91
C ALA A 51 4.42 1.64 -12.61
N LEU A 52 3.21 1.07 -12.63
CA LEU A 52 2.58 0.43 -11.48
C LEU A 52 2.88 -1.08 -11.39
N GLY A 53 3.05 -1.77 -12.52
CA GLY A 53 3.10 -3.23 -12.63
C GLY A 53 4.26 -3.87 -11.87
N ARG A 54 5.49 -3.34 -11.97
CA ARG A 54 6.66 -3.87 -11.25
C ARG A 54 6.56 -3.71 -9.72
N LYS A 55 5.67 -2.84 -9.25
CA LYS A 55 5.48 -2.58 -7.81
C LYS A 55 4.38 -3.45 -7.20
N TRP A 56 3.58 -4.13 -8.02
CA TRP A 56 2.47 -4.97 -7.58
C TRP A 56 2.93 -6.16 -6.72
N GLU A 57 4.11 -6.71 -7.01
CA GLU A 57 4.70 -7.84 -6.27
C GLU A 57 4.99 -7.49 -4.78
N TYR A 58 5.26 -6.23 -4.46
CA TYR A 58 5.52 -5.80 -3.08
C TYR A 58 4.26 -5.78 -2.20
N THR A 59 3.10 -5.54 -2.81
CA THR A 59 1.81 -5.50 -2.09
C THR A 59 1.23 -6.91 -1.91
N PHE A 60 1.58 -7.87 -2.78
CA PHE A 60 1.09 -9.24 -2.71
C PHE A 60 1.67 -10.05 -1.55
N THR A 61 2.89 -9.74 -1.10
CA THR A 61 3.52 -10.42 0.05
C THR A 61 2.99 -9.96 1.41
N THR A 62 2.17 -8.90 1.43
CA THR A 62 1.58 -8.33 2.66
C THR A 62 0.09 -8.64 2.83
N LEU A 63 -0.58 -9.19 1.81
CA LEU A 63 -1.99 -9.59 1.83
C LEU A 63 -2.11 -11.11 2.03
#